data_AF-A0A132A4Q3-F1
#
_entry.id   AF-A0A132A4Q3-F1
#
_cell.length_a   1.000
_cell.length_b   1.000
_cell.length_c   1.000
_cell.angle_alpha   90.00
_cell.angle_beta   90.00
_cell.angle_gamma   90.00
#
_symmetry.space_group_name_H-M   'P 1'
#
loop_
_entity.id
_entity.type
_entity.pdbx_description
1 polymer ?
#
loop_
_entity_poly.entity_id
_entity_poly.type
_entity_poly.pdbx_seq_one_letter_code
_entity_poly.pdbx_strand_id
1 'polypeptide(L)'
;MTTVRNDLSNERDPHLAPRISSSRSSFNVPSKRFYLNRPSSASSSSKIELNDIFISVKTTRIFHKSRLDIILDTWYKLAKNQTYFFTDSNEEEYRSKLGNHLVNTNCSASHNRKALCCKMSVEFDFFIASQKKWWCHFDDDNYVNVPRLLQLLQRYNPLEDYYLGKTSIKQPLELEDQRTKRKIHFSFATGGAGFCISKALALKMISVASNGRMISVGDRIRLPDDVTIGYIV
;
A
#
# COMPACT_ATOMS: atom_id res chain seq x y z
N MET A 1 0.08 10.90 -13.69
CA MET A 1 -0.51 9.62 -14.15
C MET A 1 0.12 8.56 -13.27
N THR A 2 -0.52 8.26 -12.14
CA THR A 2 0.03 7.38 -11.09
C THR A 2 -0.46 5.96 -11.39
N THR A 3 0.47 5.04 -11.69
CA THR A 3 0.14 3.67 -12.07
C THR A 3 0.47 2.74 -10.92
N VAL A 4 -0.53 2.00 -10.41
CA VAL A 4 -0.30 0.86 -9.50
C VAL A 4 0.47 -0.20 -10.29
N ARG A 5 1.74 -0.44 -9.95
CA ARG A 5 2.60 -1.41 -10.65
C ARG A 5 2.45 -2.79 -10.01
N ASN A 6 1.95 -3.76 -10.79
CA ASN A 6 1.91 -5.19 -10.44
C ASN A 6 3.23 -5.86 -10.89
N ASP A 7 4.01 -6.40 -9.95
CA ASP A 7 5.19 -7.23 -10.24
C ASP A 7 4.87 -8.71 -9.94
N LEU A 8 4.58 -9.52 -10.97
CA LEU A 8 4.58 -10.99 -10.90
C LEU A 8 5.24 -11.56 -12.17
N SER A 9 6.32 -12.31 -12.00
CA SER A 9 7.07 -13.02 -13.04
C SER A 9 6.39 -14.35 -13.40
N ASN A 10 6.29 -14.62 -14.70
CA ASN A 10 5.68 -15.82 -15.31
C ASN A 10 6.80 -16.77 -15.77
N GLU A 11 6.78 -18.03 -15.34
CA GLU A 11 7.57 -19.12 -15.93
C GLU A 11 6.78 -19.76 -17.09
N ARG A 12 7.47 -20.04 -18.20
CA ARG A 12 6.99 -20.82 -19.36
C ARG A 12 7.72 -22.16 -19.35
N ASP A 13 7.06 -23.26 -19.74
CA ASP A 13 7.41 -24.04 -20.95
C ASP A 13 6.34 -25.12 -21.28
N PRO A 14 6.44 -25.92 -22.38
CA PRO A 14 5.54 -25.85 -23.54
C PRO A 14 4.73 -27.14 -23.74
N HIS A 15 3.83 -27.19 -24.74
CA HIS A 15 3.68 -28.32 -25.68
C HIS A 15 2.36 -28.24 -26.51
N LEU A 16 2.52 -28.59 -27.79
CA LEU A 16 1.54 -28.93 -28.84
C LEU A 16 0.69 -27.82 -29.49
N ALA A 17 1.03 -27.55 -30.76
CA ALA A 17 0.14 -26.97 -31.75
C ALA A 17 -0.20 -28.03 -32.82
N PRO A 18 -1.40 -27.97 -33.42
CA PRO A 18 -1.59 -28.43 -34.79
C PRO A 18 -1.94 -27.28 -35.75
N ARG A 19 -1.47 -27.47 -36.98
CA ARG A 19 -1.53 -26.58 -38.15
C ARG A 19 -2.96 -26.39 -38.67
N ILE A 20 -3.30 -25.16 -39.07
CA ILE A 20 -4.35 -24.88 -40.06
C ILE A 20 -3.80 -23.87 -41.07
N SER A 21 -3.86 -24.25 -42.34
CA SER A 21 -3.61 -23.41 -43.51
C SER A 21 -4.87 -22.63 -43.87
N SER A 22 -4.78 -21.31 -44.06
CA SER A 22 -5.48 -20.63 -45.15
C SER A 22 -4.98 -19.20 -45.31
N SER A 23 -4.96 -18.81 -46.58
CA SER A 23 -4.55 -17.54 -47.16
C SER A 23 -5.36 -16.35 -46.65
N ARG A 24 -4.70 -15.18 -46.47
CA ARG A 24 -5.17 -13.88 -47.00
C ARG A 24 -4.26 -12.70 -46.65
N SER A 25 -4.05 -11.88 -47.68
CA SER A 25 -3.85 -10.42 -47.69
C SER A 25 -2.85 -9.79 -46.72
N SER A 26 -1.73 -9.37 -47.31
CA SER A 26 -0.73 -8.47 -46.73
C SER A 26 -1.33 -7.09 -46.41
N PHE A 27 -1.53 -6.81 -45.12
CA PHE A 27 -1.69 -5.45 -44.61
C PHE A 27 -0.39 -5.02 -43.93
N ASN A 28 0.30 -4.06 -44.55
CA ASN A 28 1.50 -3.44 -44.00
C ASN A 28 1.13 -2.49 -42.85
N VAL A 29 1.47 -2.87 -41.62
CA VAL A 29 1.47 -1.96 -40.46
C VAL A 29 2.94 -1.72 -40.05
N PRO A 30 3.43 -0.46 -40.03
CA PRO A 30 4.82 -0.18 -39.69
C PRO A 30 5.11 -0.50 -38.22
N SER A 31 6.01 -1.46 -37.98
CA SER A 31 6.57 -1.73 -36.65
C SER A 31 7.56 -0.61 -36.29
N LYS A 32 7.13 0.35 -35.48
CA LYS A 32 8.05 1.29 -34.82
C LYS A 32 8.82 0.55 -33.73
N ARG A 33 10.08 0.26 -34.05
CA ARG A 33 11.13 -0.27 -33.18
C ARG A 33 11.28 0.66 -31.96
N PHE A 34 10.95 0.17 -30.76
CA PHE A 34 11.20 0.89 -29.51
C PHE A 34 12.72 0.93 -29.26
N TYR A 35 13.28 2.14 -29.28
CA TYR A 35 14.63 2.38 -28.79
C TYR A 35 14.63 2.16 -27.27
N LEU A 36 15.41 1.18 -26.80
CA LEU A 36 15.74 1.00 -25.40
C LEU A 36 16.60 2.19 -24.96
N ASN A 37 15.96 3.21 -24.37
CA ASN A 37 16.69 4.27 -23.69
C ASN A 37 17.24 3.71 -22.37
N ARG A 38 18.56 3.52 -22.36
CA ARG A 38 19.41 3.26 -21.20
C ARG A 38 19.14 4.35 -20.15
N PRO A 39 18.88 4.03 -18.87
CA PRO A 39 18.71 5.07 -17.86
C PRO A 39 20.03 5.82 -17.69
N SER A 40 19.97 7.13 -17.89
CA SER A 40 21.05 8.07 -17.60
C SER A 40 21.36 8.06 -16.11
N SER A 41 22.64 7.85 -15.80
CA SER A 41 23.20 7.99 -14.47
C SER A 41 23.23 9.47 -14.05
N ALA A 42 22.42 9.87 -13.07
CA ALA A 42 22.74 10.91 -12.07
C ALA A 42 21.56 11.19 -11.12
N SER A 43 21.64 10.69 -9.88
CA SER A 43 21.85 11.53 -8.70
C SER A 43 22.10 10.57 -7.52
N SER A 44 23.00 10.93 -6.61
CA SER A 44 23.30 10.18 -5.40
C SER A 44 22.11 10.23 -4.43
N SER A 45 21.00 9.58 -4.77
CA SER A 45 20.01 9.22 -3.77
C SER A 45 20.70 8.21 -2.85
N SER A 46 20.93 8.61 -1.60
CA SER A 46 21.34 7.67 -0.55
C SER A 46 20.43 6.46 -0.64
N LYS A 47 21.00 5.27 -0.85
CA LYS A 47 20.24 4.02 -0.99
C LYS A 47 19.23 3.91 0.16
N ILE A 48 17.97 3.56 -0.15
CA ILE A 48 16.93 3.41 0.88
C ILE A 48 17.41 2.42 1.94
N GLU A 49 17.38 2.85 3.21
CA GLU A 49 17.69 2.00 4.35
C GLU A 49 16.43 1.59 5.09
N LEU A 50 16.52 0.60 5.99
CA LEU A 50 15.37 0.19 6.80
C LEU A 50 14.81 1.37 7.63
N ASN A 51 15.69 2.25 8.13
CA ASN A 51 15.31 3.45 8.85
C ASN A 51 14.55 4.49 8.01
N ASP A 52 14.44 4.33 6.70
CA ASP A 52 13.64 5.18 5.82
C ASP A 52 12.19 4.68 5.66
N ILE A 53 11.85 3.52 6.23
CA ILE A 53 10.55 2.86 6.08
C ILE A 53 9.78 2.99 7.39
N PHE A 54 8.51 3.40 7.29
CA PHE A 54 7.53 3.37 8.36
C PHE A 54 6.55 2.22 8.09
N ILE A 55 6.47 1.27 9.01
CA ILE A 55 5.57 0.12 8.92
C ILE A 55 4.43 0.34 9.91
N SER A 56 3.20 0.42 9.42
CA SER A 56 2.00 0.37 10.25
C SER A 56 1.34 -0.99 10.18
N VAL A 57 0.98 -1.53 11.34
CA VAL A 57 0.18 -2.75 11.46
C VAL A 57 -1.11 -2.40 12.17
N LYS A 58 -2.23 -2.62 11.48
CA LYS A 58 -3.57 -2.38 12.05
C LYS A 58 -4.03 -3.61 12.80
N THR A 59 -4.48 -3.42 14.04
CA THR A 59 -5.00 -4.50 14.88
C THR A 59 -6.12 -3.99 15.78
N THR A 60 -6.74 -4.89 16.54
CA THR A 60 -7.75 -4.59 17.56
C THR A 60 -7.48 -5.41 18.80
N ARG A 61 -7.94 -4.92 19.96
CA ARG A 61 -7.77 -5.54 21.27
C ARG A 61 -7.97 -7.06 21.24
N ILE A 62 -9.07 -7.50 20.61
CA ILE A 62 -9.48 -8.91 20.60
C ILE A 62 -8.49 -9.84 19.86
N PHE A 63 -7.56 -9.28 19.08
CA PHE A 63 -6.56 -10.03 18.32
C PHE A 63 -5.13 -9.87 18.84
N HIS A 64 -4.92 -9.09 19.91
CA HIS A 64 -3.57 -8.93 20.45
C HIS A 64 -2.98 -10.29 20.84
N LYS A 65 -3.72 -11.11 21.60
CA LYS A 65 -3.20 -12.42 22.02
C LYS A 65 -3.04 -13.41 20.87
N SER A 66 -4.02 -13.47 19.97
CA SER A 66 -4.08 -14.51 18.94
C SER A 66 -3.24 -14.20 17.69
N ARG A 67 -2.94 -12.93 17.43
CA ARG A 67 -2.24 -12.49 16.20
C ARG A 67 -1.00 -11.66 16.50
N LEU A 68 -1.11 -10.64 17.36
CA LEU A 68 0.01 -9.74 17.64
C LEU A 68 1.19 -10.50 18.27
N ASP A 69 0.95 -11.40 19.23
CA ASP A 69 2.02 -12.24 19.82
C ASP A 69 2.84 -12.97 18.74
N ILE A 70 2.18 -13.53 17.72
CA ILE A 70 2.83 -14.24 16.61
C ILE A 70 3.71 -13.27 15.79
N ILE A 71 3.23 -12.06 15.53
CA ILE A 71 4.02 -11.03 14.84
C ILE A 71 5.26 -10.67 15.64
N LEU A 72 5.12 -10.43 16.96
CA LEU A 72 6.22 -10.08 17.85
C LEU A 72 7.28 -11.17 17.93
N ASP A 73 6.85 -12.44 17.84
CA ASP A 73 7.73 -13.60 17.85
C ASP A 73 8.39 -13.90 16.50
N THR A 74 7.94 -13.27 15.41
CA THR A 74 8.41 -13.56 14.06
C THR A 74 9.03 -12.33 13.38
N TRP A 75 8.42 -11.81 12.33
CA TRP A 75 9.04 -10.85 11.41
C TRP A 75 9.27 -9.47 12.03
N TYR A 76 8.51 -9.11 13.07
CA TYR A 76 8.72 -7.86 13.83
C TYR A 76 10.16 -7.73 14.34
N LYS A 77 10.80 -8.85 14.71
CA LYS A 77 12.18 -8.88 15.21
C LYS A 77 13.19 -8.24 14.24
N LEU A 78 12.88 -8.22 12.94
CA LEU A 78 13.74 -7.65 11.90
C LEU A 78 13.49 -6.15 11.66
N ALA A 79 12.41 -5.57 12.19
CA ALA A 79 11.99 -4.18 11.91
C ALA A 79 11.41 -3.47 13.14
N LYS A 80 11.88 -3.81 14.35
CA LYS A 80 11.29 -3.32 15.62
C LYS A 80 11.14 -1.80 15.66
N ASN A 81 12.17 -1.08 15.21
CA ASN A 81 12.23 0.38 15.25
C ASN A 81 11.36 1.06 14.16
N GLN A 82 10.92 0.30 13.16
CA GLN A 82 10.13 0.80 12.03
C GLN A 82 8.64 0.46 12.16
N THR A 83 8.31 -0.56 12.95
CA THR A 83 6.95 -1.10 13.06
C THR A 83 6.18 -0.48 14.23
N TYR A 84 5.03 0.10 13.91
CA TYR A 84 4.05 0.65 14.84
C TYR A 84 2.73 -0.11 14.71
N PHE A 85 2.12 -0.44 15.84
CA PHE A 85 0.84 -1.15 15.92
C PHE A 85 -0.27 -0.16 16.27
N PHE A 86 -1.28 -0.07 15.42
CA PHE A 86 -2.40 0.85 15.58
C PHE A 86 -3.63 0.07 16.03
N THR A 87 -4.14 0.41 17.21
CA THR A 87 -5.18 -0.37 17.88
C THR A 87 -6.22 0.52 18.58
N ASP A 88 -7.16 -0.11 19.29
CA ASP A 88 -8.27 0.49 20.03
C ASP A 88 -8.18 0.24 21.54
N SER A 89 -7.00 -0.15 22.02
CA SER A 89 -6.72 -0.52 23.43
C SER A 89 -5.38 0.03 23.90
N ASN A 90 -5.28 0.29 25.21
CA ASN A 90 -4.06 0.71 25.92
C ASN A 90 -3.57 -0.36 26.91
N GLU A 91 -3.74 -1.64 26.60
CA GLU A 91 -3.39 -2.74 27.51
C GLU A 91 -1.92 -2.71 27.94
N GLU A 92 -1.70 -2.70 29.26
CA GLU A 92 -0.38 -2.55 29.87
C GLU A 92 0.58 -3.67 29.46
N GLU A 93 0.07 -4.90 29.27
CA GLU A 93 0.88 -6.03 28.80
C GLU A 93 1.59 -5.70 27.48
N TYR A 94 0.88 -5.12 26.50
CA TYR A 94 1.45 -4.80 25.19
C TYR A 94 2.19 -3.47 25.21
N ARG A 95 1.75 -2.50 26.02
CA ARG A 95 2.48 -1.25 26.22
C ARG A 95 3.86 -1.47 26.82
N SER A 96 4.00 -2.40 27.77
CA SER A 96 5.30 -2.72 28.35
C SER A 96 6.28 -3.33 27.33
N LYS A 97 5.77 -4.10 26.35
CA LYS A 97 6.56 -4.75 25.28
C LYS A 97 6.93 -3.79 24.14
N LEU A 98 6.00 -2.89 23.78
CA LEU A 98 6.09 -2.06 22.57
C LEU A 98 6.35 -0.58 22.84
N GLY A 99 6.19 -0.12 24.07
CA GLY A 99 6.33 1.29 24.43
C GLY A 99 5.46 2.20 23.57
N ASN A 100 6.08 3.21 22.97
CA ASN A 100 5.44 4.17 22.07
C ASN A 100 5.11 3.60 20.68
N HIS A 101 5.45 2.34 20.39
CA HIS A 101 5.10 1.68 19.14
C HIS A 101 3.73 1.00 19.20
N LEU A 102 3.07 0.95 20.37
CA LEU A 102 1.65 0.62 20.46
C LEU A 102 0.83 1.91 20.55
N VAL A 103 0.09 2.22 19.48
CA VAL A 103 -0.69 3.44 19.35
C VAL A 103 -2.16 3.11 19.52
N ASN A 104 -2.77 3.57 20.61
CA ASN A 104 -4.22 3.62 20.70
C ASN A 104 -4.75 4.78 19.87
N THR A 105 -5.47 4.45 18.82
CA THR A 105 -6.07 5.39 17.86
C THR A 105 -7.27 6.15 18.43
N ASN A 106 -7.84 5.67 19.54
CA ASN A 106 -9.14 6.09 20.07
C ASN A 106 -10.31 5.95 19.07
N CYS A 107 -10.09 5.19 17.99
CA CYS A 107 -11.15 4.79 17.07
C CYS A 107 -11.94 3.62 17.64
N SER A 108 -13.19 3.46 17.18
CA SER A 108 -14.03 2.31 17.55
C SER A 108 -13.33 0.97 17.26
N ALA A 109 -13.57 -0.02 18.14
CA ALA A 109 -13.13 -1.40 17.95
C ALA A 109 -13.95 -2.17 16.89
N SER A 110 -15.07 -1.60 16.42
CA SER A 110 -15.89 -2.22 15.38
C SER A 110 -15.13 -2.39 14.07
N HIS A 111 -15.43 -3.45 13.32
CA HIS A 111 -14.86 -3.69 11.97
C HIS A 111 -15.69 -3.01 10.86
N ASN A 112 -16.30 -1.85 11.12
CA ASN A 112 -17.05 -1.11 10.11
C ASN A 112 -16.14 -0.12 9.36
N ARG A 113 -16.59 0.32 8.18
CA ARG A 113 -15.87 1.27 7.32
C ARG A 113 -15.37 2.50 8.09
N LYS A 114 -16.22 3.14 8.88
CA LYS A 114 -15.87 4.37 9.61
C LYS A 114 -14.71 4.13 10.59
N ALA A 115 -14.75 3.03 11.31
CA ALA A 115 -13.70 2.65 12.25
C ALA A 115 -12.40 2.27 11.55
N LEU A 116 -12.47 1.56 10.43
CA LEU A 116 -11.29 1.22 9.61
C LEU A 116 -10.63 2.48 9.02
N CYS A 117 -11.41 3.37 8.38
CA CYS A 117 -10.89 4.63 7.86
C CYS A 117 -10.34 5.53 8.98
N CYS A 118 -10.91 5.45 10.19
CA CYS A 118 -10.40 6.17 11.35
C CYS A 118 -9.00 5.67 11.73
N LYS A 119 -8.82 4.36 11.91
CA LYS A 119 -7.51 3.76 12.22
C LYS A 119 -6.49 4.09 11.11
N MET A 120 -6.87 3.91 9.84
CA MET A 120 -6.03 4.21 8.68
C MET A 120 -5.63 5.70 8.62
N SER A 121 -6.52 6.62 9.00
CA SER A 121 -6.19 8.04 9.09
C SER A 121 -5.09 8.31 10.13
N VAL A 122 -5.15 7.63 11.28
CA VAL A 122 -4.14 7.78 12.34
C VAL A 122 -2.80 7.16 11.91
N GLU A 123 -2.82 6.01 11.22
CA GLU A 123 -1.63 5.43 10.59
C GLU A 123 -0.93 6.42 9.65
N PHE A 124 -1.71 7.05 8.78
CA PHE A 124 -1.22 8.05 7.84
C PHE A 124 -0.65 9.28 8.55
N ASP A 125 -1.33 9.80 9.57
CA ASP A 125 -0.86 10.96 10.34
C ASP A 125 0.46 10.68 11.05
N PHE A 126 0.63 9.49 11.63
CA PHE A 126 1.90 9.06 12.24
C PHE A 126 3.01 8.93 11.20
N PHE A 127 2.71 8.37 10.02
CA PHE A 127 3.68 8.31 8.94
C PHE A 127 4.13 9.72 8.53
N ILE A 128 3.21 10.66 8.30
CA ILE A 128 3.56 12.03 7.92
C ILE A 128 4.45 12.69 8.99
N ALA A 129 4.11 12.51 10.28
CA ALA A 129 4.90 13.04 11.40
C ALA A 129 6.29 12.41 11.49
N SER A 130 6.44 11.13 11.13
CA SER A 130 7.72 10.39 11.17
C SER A 130 8.75 10.88 10.14
N GLN A 131 8.30 11.61 9.10
CA GLN A 131 9.10 12.10 7.98
C GLN A 131 9.85 11.02 7.16
N LYS A 132 9.50 9.74 7.34
CA LYS A 132 10.09 8.60 6.63
C LYS A 132 9.82 8.68 5.12
N LYS A 133 10.63 7.99 4.33
CA LYS A 133 10.57 8.04 2.85
C LYS A 133 9.47 7.13 2.29
N TRP A 134 9.10 6.09 3.03
CA TRP A 134 8.08 5.12 2.64
C TRP A 134 7.14 4.82 3.81
N TRP A 135 5.84 4.79 3.52
CA TRP A 135 4.83 4.20 4.38
C TRP A 135 4.49 2.82 3.84
N CYS A 136 4.46 1.79 4.68
CA CYS A 136 3.91 0.48 4.34
C CYS A 136 2.86 0.07 5.38
N HIS A 137 1.66 -0.24 4.91
CA HIS A 137 0.54 -0.71 5.72
C HIS A 137 0.40 -2.22 5.61
N PHE A 138 0.10 -2.88 6.73
CA PHE A 138 -0.25 -4.29 6.82
C PHE A 138 -1.36 -4.52 7.87
N ASP A 139 -2.12 -5.60 7.71
CA ASP A 139 -3.04 -6.08 8.75
C ASP A 139 -2.33 -7.08 9.69
N ASP A 140 -2.93 -7.35 10.85
CA ASP A 140 -2.34 -8.20 11.90
C ASP A 140 -2.30 -9.70 11.58
N ASP A 141 -2.83 -10.13 10.44
CA ASP A 141 -2.70 -11.48 9.90
C ASP A 141 -1.72 -11.56 8.70
N ASN A 142 -0.92 -10.50 8.48
CA ASN A 142 0.14 -10.51 7.48
C ASN A 142 1.51 -10.95 8.04
N TYR A 143 2.21 -11.77 7.26
CA TYR A 143 3.65 -12.01 7.43
C TYR A 143 4.44 -11.13 6.46
N VAL A 144 5.38 -10.33 6.98
CA VAL A 144 6.19 -9.42 6.16
C VAL A 144 7.62 -9.95 6.02
N ASN A 145 8.04 -10.26 4.79
CA ASN A 145 9.45 -10.51 4.50
C ASN A 145 10.21 -9.17 4.45
N VAL A 146 10.67 -8.70 5.61
CA VAL A 146 11.34 -7.39 5.78
C VAL A 146 12.54 -7.20 4.84
N PRO A 147 13.49 -8.16 4.70
CA PRO A 147 14.60 -8.00 3.74
C PRO A 147 14.11 -7.82 2.31
N ARG A 148 13.09 -8.58 1.89
CA ARG A 148 12.53 -8.48 0.53
C ARG A 148 11.79 -7.17 0.31
N LEU A 149 11.07 -6.68 1.32
CA LEU A 149 10.43 -5.37 1.31
C LEU A 149 11.44 -4.25 1.11
N LEU A 150 12.54 -4.25 1.88
CA LEU A 150 13.60 -3.26 1.72
C LEU A 150 14.20 -3.28 0.31
N GLN A 151 14.56 -4.47 -0.19
CA GLN A 151 15.08 -4.63 -1.56
C GLN A 151 14.09 -4.15 -2.62
N LEU A 152 12.78 -4.37 -2.42
CA LEU A 152 11.73 -3.89 -3.31
C LEU A 152 11.75 -2.36 -3.38
N LEU A 153 11.71 -1.69 -2.22
CA LEU A 153 11.61 -0.22 -2.12
C LEU A 153 12.89 0.49 -2.60
N GLN A 154 14.06 -0.16 -2.50
CA GLN A 154 15.31 0.34 -3.07
C GLN A 154 15.28 0.50 -4.60
N ARG A 155 14.32 -0.11 -5.30
CA ARG A 155 14.16 0.00 -6.76
C ARG A 155 13.40 1.26 -7.20
N TYR A 156 12.83 2.01 -6.26
CA TYR A 156 11.95 3.15 -6.56
C TYR A 156 12.45 4.43 -5.88
N ASN A 157 12.33 5.56 -6.57
CA ASN A 157 12.66 6.86 -6.01
C ASN A 157 11.51 7.36 -5.11
N PRO A 158 11.70 7.57 -3.79
CA PRO A 158 10.63 8.03 -2.90
C PRO A 158 10.19 9.48 -3.14
N LEU A 159 10.93 10.23 -3.98
CA LEU A 159 10.59 11.58 -4.41
C LEU A 159 9.62 11.59 -5.61
N GLU A 160 9.30 10.42 -6.17
CA GLU A 160 8.28 10.24 -7.20
C GLU A 160 7.03 9.59 -6.62
N ASP A 161 5.92 9.68 -7.34
CA ASP A 161 4.63 9.20 -6.88
C ASP A 161 4.48 7.68 -7.08
N TYR A 162 4.64 6.91 -6.00
CA TYR A 162 4.46 5.46 -6.01
C TYR A 162 3.40 5.01 -5.01
N TYR A 163 2.46 4.21 -5.50
CA TYR A 163 1.52 3.39 -4.75
C TYR A 163 1.72 1.93 -5.17
N LEU A 164 2.35 1.14 -4.31
CA LEU A 164 2.76 -0.23 -4.57
C LEU A 164 1.88 -1.19 -3.77
N GLY A 165 1.30 -2.18 -4.42
CA GLY A 165 0.49 -3.20 -3.76
C GLY A 165 -0.26 -4.06 -4.75
N LYS A 166 -0.99 -5.06 -4.26
CA LYS A 166 -1.70 -6.01 -5.11
C LYS A 166 -3.13 -5.57 -5.36
N THR A 167 -3.53 -5.50 -6.62
CA THR A 167 -4.93 -5.28 -7.02
C THR A 167 -5.72 -6.60 -6.97
N SER A 168 -6.76 -6.72 -6.13
CA SER A 168 -7.60 -7.94 -6.09
C SER A 168 -8.75 -7.96 -7.09
N ILE A 169 -9.06 -6.83 -7.74
CA ILE A 169 -10.06 -6.75 -8.79
C ILE A 169 -9.41 -6.64 -10.17
N LYS A 170 -9.99 -7.31 -11.17
CA LYS A 170 -9.45 -7.35 -12.54
C LYS A 170 -9.58 -6.01 -13.26
N GLN A 171 -10.65 -5.29 -13.00
CA GLN A 171 -10.97 -4.01 -13.66
C GLN A 171 -10.97 -2.89 -12.63
N PRO A 172 -10.53 -1.67 -12.98
CA PRO A 172 -10.67 -0.50 -12.13
C PRO A 172 -12.14 -0.28 -11.69
N LEU A 173 -12.33 0.24 -10.49
CA LEU A 173 -13.65 0.69 -10.04
C LEU A 173 -14.02 1.98 -10.77
N GLU A 174 -15.30 2.10 -11.11
CA GLU A 174 -15.90 3.34 -11.60
C GLU A 174 -16.84 3.89 -10.52
N LEU A 175 -16.65 5.15 -10.15
CA LEU A 175 -17.55 5.88 -9.24
C LEU A 175 -17.84 7.27 -9.80
N GLU A 176 -19.06 7.75 -9.59
CA GLU A 176 -19.38 9.15 -9.81
C GLU A 176 -19.09 9.95 -8.53
N ASP A 177 -18.14 10.88 -8.60
CA ASP A 177 -17.88 11.81 -7.51
C ASP A 177 -19.11 12.71 -7.31
N GLN A 178 -19.76 12.58 -6.14
CA GLN A 178 -21.00 13.29 -5.86
C GLN A 178 -20.86 14.82 -5.89
N ARG A 179 -19.65 15.35 -5.64
CA ARG A 179 -19.34 16.79 -5.60
C ARG A 179 -19.04 17.33 -6.99
N THR A 180 -18.23 16.61 -7.78
CA THR A 180 -17.80 17.09 -9.11
C THR A 180 -18.67 16.56 -10.24
N LYS A 181 -19.55 15.58 -9.98
CA LYS A 181 -20.35 14.85 -10.99
C LYS A 181 -19.51 14.22 -12.08
N ARG A 182 -18.26 13.86 -11.74
CA ARG A 182 -17.31 13.24 -12.68
C ARG A 182 -17.20 11.76 -12.39
N LYS A 183 -17.15 10.96 -13.44
CA LYS A 183 -16.79 9.55 -13.36
C LYS A 183 -15.29 9.42 -13.11
N ILE A 184 -14.93 8.75 -12.04
CA ILE A 184 -13.56 8.47 -11.64
C ILE A 184 -13.33 6.97 -11.81
N HIS A 185 -12.27 6.62 -12.54
CA HIS A 185 -11.83 5.24 -12.74
C HIS A 185 -10.51 5.05 -12.01
N PHE A 186 -10.45 4.11 -11.08
CA PHE A 186 -9.25 3.92 -10.25
C PHE A 186 -9.06 2.47 -9.82
N SER A 187 -7.80 2.12 -9.56
CA SER A 187 -7.42 0.85 -8.97
C SER A 187 -6.94 1.09 -7.55
N PHE A 188 -7.08 0.09 -6.69
CA PHE A 188 -6.61 0.14 -5.31
C PHE A 188 -5.79 -1.11 -4.98
N ALA A 189 -4.80 -0.96 -4.12
CA ALA A 189 -4.14 -2.09 -3.50
C ALA A 189 -5.03 -2.63 -2.37
N THR A 190 -5.19 -3.95 -2.31
CA THR A 190 -5.99 -4.60 -1.26
C THR A 190 -5.27 -4.53 0.07
N GLY A 191 -5.95 -4.01 1.10
CA GLY A 191 -5.38 -3.79 2.44
C GLY A 191 -4.72 -5.03 3.02
N GLY A 192 -5.43 -6.17 3.00
CA GLY A 192 -4.93 -7.44 3.53
C GLY A 192 -3.79 -8.09 2.74
N ALA A 193 -3.35 -7.53 1.61
CA ALA A 193 -2.11 -7.93 0.94
C ALA A 193 -0.92 -7.03 1.30
N GLY A 194 -1.19 -5.96 2.05
CA GLY A 194 -0.29 -4.85 2.30
C GLY A 194 -0.09 -3.94 1.09
N PHE A 195 0.28 -2.70 1.37
CA PHE A 195 0.68 -1.73 0.36
C PHE A 195 1.74 -0.77 0.89
N CYS A 196 2.46 -0.11 -0.02
CA CYS A 196 3.39 0.96 0.31
C CYS A 196 3.16 2.22 -0.51
N ILE A 197 3.35 3.39 0.11
CA ILE A 197 3.20 4.71 -0.49
C ILE A 197 4.49 5.51 -0.28
N SER A 198 5.01 6.09 -1.36
CA SER A 198 6.16 7.00 -1.32
C SER A 198 5.83 8.31 -0.60
N LYS A 199 6.83 8.92 0.06
CA LYS A 199 6.69 10.24 0.69
C LYS A 199 6.13 11.31 -0.24
N ALA A 200 6.60 11.38 -1.49
CA ALA A 200 6.12 12.38 -2.45
C ALA A 200 4.61 12.28 -2.70
N LEU A 201 4.10 11.07 -2.95
CA LEU A 201 2.66 10.83 -3.12
C LEU A 201 1.90 11.17 -1.84
N ALA A 202 2.37 10.69 -0.69
CA ALA A 202 1.71 10.94 0.59
C ALA A 202 1.58 12.44 0.91
N LEU A 203 2.60 13.26 0.62
CA LEU A 203 2.51 14.71 0.81
C LEU A 203 1.35 15.35 0.01
N LYS A 204 1.04 14.83 -1.19
CA LYS A 204 -0.10 15.29 -2.00
C LYS A 204 -1.44 14.84 -1.42
N MET A 205 -1.46 13.71 -0.71
CA MET A 205 -2.65 13.16 -0.07
C MET A 205 -3.04 13.90 1.22
N ILE A 206 -2.13 14.67 1.84
CA ILE A 206 -2.35 15.31 3.16
C ILE A 206 -3.68 16.06 3.26
N SER A 207 -4.02 16.87 2.25
CA SER A 207 -5.22 17.72 2.26
C SER A 207 -6.54 16.95 2.27
N VAL A 208 -6.52 15.64 1.97
CA VAL A 208 -7.70 14.77 1.87
C VAL A 208 -7.64 13.51 2.74
N ALA A 209 -6.45 13.10 3.20
CA ALA A 209 -6.25 11.88 3.99
C ALA A 209 -5.95 12.15 5.48
N SER A 210 -5.23 13.23 5.79
CA SER A 210 -4.76 13.53 7.14
C SER A 210 -5.83 14.18 8.04
N ASN A 211 -5.65 14.14 9.36
CA ASN A 211 -6.50 14.76 10.37
C ASN A 211 -7.96 14.28 10.30
N GLY A 212 -8.16 12.96 10.19
CA GLY A 212 -9.48 12.33 10.14
C GLY A 212 -10.24 12.49 8.82
N ARG A 213 -9.68 13.21 7.82
CA ARG A 213 -10.38 13.45 6.54
C ARG A 213 -10.64 12.17 5.74
N MET A 214 -9.81 11.15 5.93
CA MET A 214 -10.04 9.84 5.31
C MET A 214 -11.39 9.22 5.70
N ILE A 215 -11.86 9.49 6.93
CA ILE A 215 -13.17 9.06 7.42
C ILE A 215 -14.26 9.69 6.56
N SER A 216 -14.18 11.00 6.33
CA SER A 216 -15.14 11.75 5.51
C SER A 216 -15.14 11.29 4.05
N VAL A 217 -13.97 10.99 3.48
CA VAL A 217 -13.88 10.45 2.12
C VAL A 217 -14.52 9.07 2.04
N GLY A 218 -14.16 8.16 2.95
CA GLY A 218 -14.71 6.80 3.01
C GLY A 218 -16.23 6.79 3.18
N ASP A 219 -16.77 7.66 4.05
CA ASP A 219 -18.23 7.78 4.22
C ASP A 219 -18.92 8.37 2.99
N ARG A 220 -18.28 9.30 2.28
CA ARG A 220 -18.81 9.88 1.03
C ARG A 220 -18.89 8.85 -0.09
N ILE A 221 -17.83 8.08 -0.31
CA ILE A 221 -17.79 7.07 -1.38
C ILE A 221 -18.42 5.75 -0.96
N ARG A 222 -18.66 5.57 0.35
CA ARG A 222 -19.23 4.39 1.00
C ARG A 222 -18.41 3.10 0.83
N LEU A 223 -17.10 3.21 0.65
CA LEU A 223 -16.20 2.08 0.40
C LEU A 223 -15.16 1.90 1.52
N PRO A 224 -14.61 0.68 1.70
CA PRO A 224 -13.60 0.39 2.73
C PRO A 224 -12.36 1.31 2.68
N ASP A 225 -11.52 1.23 3.71
CA ASP A 225 -10.33 2.04 3.90
C ASP A 225 -9.31 1.88 2.77
N ASP A 226 -9.02 0.66 2.34
CA ASP A 226 -8.09 0.38 1.23
C ASP A 226 -8.57 0.94 -0.12
N VAL A 227 -9.87 0.79 -0.41
CA VAL A 227 -10.52 1.42 -1.57
C VAL A 227 -10.49 2.95 -1.46
N THR A 228 -10.66 3.49 -0.24
CA THR A 228 -10.58 4.93 0.02
C THR A 228 -9.18 5.47 -0.26
N ILE A 229 -8.13 4.74 0.11
CA ILE A 229 -6.74 5.08 -0.26
C ILE A 229 -6.60 5.11 -1.78
N GLY A 230 -7.06 4.07 -2.48
CA GLY A 230 -6.96 4.02 -3.95
C GLY A 230 -7.79 5.09 -4.67
N TYR A 231 -8.89 5.54 -4.08
CA TYR A 231 -9.69 6.66 -4.60
C TYR A 231 -9.01 8.03 -4.39
N ILE A 232 -8.23 8.17 -3.32
CA ILE A 232 -7.48 9.40 -3.01
C ILE A 232 -6.26 9.57 -3.92
N VAL A 233 -5.58 8.46 -4.26
CA VAL A 233 -4.39 8.42 -5.13
C VAL A 233 -4.73 8.76 -6.58
#